data_AF-A0A1B8ET77-F1
#
_entry.id   AF-A0A1B8ET77-F1
#
_cell.length_a   1.000
_cell.length_b   1.000
_cell.length_c   1.000
_cell.angle_alpha   90.00
_cell.angle_beta   90.00
_cell.angle_gamma   90.00
#
_symmetry.space_group_name_H-M   'P 1'
#
loop_
_entity.id
_entity.type
_entity.pdbx_description
1 polymer ?
#
loop_
_entity_poly.entity_id
_entity_poly.type
_entity_poly.pdbx_seq_one_letter_code
_entity_poly.pdbx_strand_id
1 'polypeptide(L)'
;MSAPVFPTPKVIGTKRSEVSYKERSAARVIAFNAAGKVAIVYAKRERYYKLPGGGIDPGEQHEMAALREMQEETGGIVKIRSDLGCVATTEEYRNDLHQMSYCYVADVVDDSGSPSLTEDEVNDGLGHLWLSVDEAKTRMAEAEPRSELGLYIKERDIYFLDEAIRRTEEESV
;
A
#
# COMPACT_ATOMS: atom_id res chain seq x y z
N MET A 1 15.21 23.73 -4.46
CA MET A 1 14.52 22.48 -4.82
C MET A 1 13.06 22.68 -4.48
N SER A 2 12.15 22.56 -5.44
CA SER A 2 10.71 22.59 -5.14
C SER A 2 10.36 21.35 -4.33
N ALA A 3 9.48 21.49 -3.35
CA ALA A 3 8.95 20.34 -2.61
C ALA A 3 8.31 19.34 -3.60
N PRO A 4 8.42 18.02 -3.36
CA PRO A 4 7.73 17.04 -4.17
C PRO A 4 6.23 17.35 -4.20
N VAL A 5 5.66 17.40 -5.40
CA VAL A 5 4.23 17.66 -5.60
C VAL A 5 3.49 16.34 -5.44
N PHE A 6 2.84 16.16 -4.30
CA PHE A 6 1.99 15.00 -4.07
C PHE A 6 0.61 15.19 -4.72
N PRO A 7 -0.02 14.12 -5.23
CA PRO A 7 -1.42 14.14 -5.63
C PRO A 7 -2.34 14.60 -4.49
N THR A 8 -3.47 15.21 -4.84
CA THR A 8 -4.53 15.50 -3.88
C THR A 8 -5.04 14.19 -3.27
N PRO A 9 -5.10 14.07 -1.93
CA PRO A 9 -5.50 12.82 -1.30
C PRO A 9 -6.98 12.52 -1.51
N LYS A 10 -7.29 11.24 -1.75
CA LYS A 10 -8.64 10.73 -1.54
C LYS A 10 -8.90 10.63 -0.03
N VAL A 11 -9.95 11.30 0.44
CA VAL A 11 -10.38 11.21 1.85
C VAL A 11 -11.19 9.92 2.06
N ILE A 12 -10.86 9.17 3.10
CA ILE A 12 -11.58 7.96 3.53
C ILE A 12 -11.98 8.10 5.00
N GLY A 13 -13.25 7.84 5.29
CA GLY A 13 -13.85 8.12 6.59
C GLY A 13 -14.21 9.59 6.77
N THR A 14 -14.54 9.96 8.01
CA THR A 14 -15.03 11.32 8.34
C THR A 14 -14.27 11.87 9.53
N LYS A 15 -13.66 13.04 9.35
CA LYS A 15 -13.04 13.80 10.44
C LYS A 15 -14.10 14.25 11.45
N ARG A 16 -13.86 13.99 12.73
CA ARG A 16 -14.72 14.38 13.85
C ARG A 16 -14.00 15.41 14.71
N SER A 17 -14.61 16.56 14.94
CA SER A 17 -13.96 17.67 15.66
C SER A 17 -13.72 17.39 17.14
N GLU A 18 -14.48 16.46 17.71
CA GLU A 18 -14.39 16.01 19.10
C GLU A 18 -13.30 14.95 19.35
N VAL A 19 -12.67 14.44 18.29
CA VAL A 19 -11.63 13.40 18.38
C VAL A 19 -10.24 14.04 18.33
N SER A 20 -9.40 13.69 19.30
CA SER A 20 -7.96 13.96 19.23
C SER A 20 -7.28 12.85 18.45
N TYR A 21 -6.79 13.16 17.25
CA TYR A 21 -6.17 12.18 16.38
C TYR A 21 -4.68 11.98 16.66
N LYS A 22 -4.24 10.72 16.60
CA LYS A 22 -2.83 10.34 16.48
C LYS A 22 -2.44 10.37 15.02
N GLU A 23 -1.38 11.09 14.71
CA GLU A 23 -0.86 11.25 13.36
C GLU A 23 -0.01 10.03 12.96
N ARG A 24 -0.24 9.51 11.76
CA ARG A 24 0.58 8.44 11.16
C ARG A 24 0.80 8.72 9.69
N SER A 25 2.05 8.57 9.23
CA SER A 25 2.36 8.50 7.81
C SER A 25 2.70 7.07 7.42
N ALA A 26 2.29 6.66 6.24
CA ALA A 26 2.45 5.31 5.74
C ALA A 26 2.82 5.30 4.26
N ALA A 27 3.63 4.32 3.83
CA ALA A 27 3.98 4.13 2.43
C ALA A 27 3.42 2.81 1.90
N ARG A 28 3.01 2.77 0.64
CA ARG A 28 2.54 1.58 -0.08
C ARG A 28 3.32 1.43 -1.37
N VAL A 29 3.47 0.19 -1.82
CA VAL A 29 4.11 -0.11 -3.09
C VAL A 29 3.28 -1.05 -3.94
N ILE A 30 3.17 -0.72 -5.22
CA ILE A 30 2.68 -1.60 -6.27
C ILE A 30 3.90 -2.10 -7.01
N ALA A 31 4.38 -3.29 -6.64
CA ALA A 31 5.59 -3.89 -7.19
C ALA A 31 5.26 -4.86 -8.32
N PHE A 32 5.69 -4.56 -9.55
CA PHE A 32 5.51 -5.41 -10.73
C PHE A 32 6.68 -6.38 -10.89
N ASN A 33 6.40 -7.67 -11.03
CA ASN A 33 7.40 -8.65 -11.46
C ASN A 33 7.51 -8.73 -13.00
N ALA A 34 8.49 -9.49 -13.50
CA ALA A 34 8.73 -9.65 -14.93
C ALA A 34 7.55 -10.26 -15.72
N ALA A 35 6.60 -10.92 -15.03
CA ALA A 35 5.38 -11.45 -15.62
C ALA A 35 4.22 -10.44 -15.63
N GLY A 36 4.45 -9.19 -15.22
CA GLY A 36 3.42 -8.15 -15.12
C GLY A 36 2.45 -8.34 -13.96
N LYS A 37 2.80 -9.20 -12.98
CA LYS A 37 1.98 -9.42 -11.78
C LYS A 37 2.45 -8.52 -10.64
N VAL A 38 1.51 -8.14 -9.79
CA VAL A 38 1.75 -7.32 -8.60
C VAL A 38 1.79 -8.15 -7.33
N ALA A 39 2.65 -7.76 -6.39
CA ALA A 39 2.68 -8.32 -5.05
C ALA A 39 1.45 -7.86 -4.26
N ILE A 40 0.71 -8.80 -3.67
CA ILE A 40 -0.45 -8.55 -2.82
C ILE A 40 -0.31 -9.34 -1.53
N VAL A 41 -0.47 -8.68 -0.39
CA VAL A 41 -0.45 -9.29 0.93
C VAL A 41 -1.89 -9.67 1.32
N TYR A 42 -2.07 -10.86 1.88
CA TYR A 42 -3.35 -11.37 2.38
C TYR A 42 -3.27 -11.55 3.90
N ALA A 43 -4.13 -10.85 4.63
CA ALA A 43 -4.29 -11.01 6.07
C ALA A 43 -5.37 -12.07 6.33
N LYS A 44 -4.96 -13.33 6.53
CA LYS A 44 -5.88 -14.47 6.62
C LYS A 44 -6.89 -14.36 7.76
N ARG A 45 -6.45 -13.88 8.93
CA ARG A 45 -7.31 -13.73 10.11
C ARG A 45 -8.39 -12.68 9.86
N GLU A 46 -8.03 -11.59 9.22
CA GLU A 46 -8.92 -10.44 8.98
C GLU A 46 -9.69 -10.51 7.66
N ARG A 47 -9.36 -11.46 6.77
CA ARG A 47 -10.02 -11.73 5.49
C ARG A 47 -10.00 -10.56 4.51
N TYR A 48 -8.87 -9.86 4.42
CA TYR A 48 -8.68 -8.80 3.42
C TYR A 48 -7.32 -8.91 2.72
N TYR A 49 -7.24 -8.29 1.54
CA TYR A 49 -6.02 -8.16 0.75
C TYR A 49 -5.55 -6.71 0.81
N LYS A 50 -4.23 -6.51 0.79
CA LYS A 50 -3.60 -5.20 0.85
C LYS A 50 -2.37 -5.13 -0.05
N LEU A 51 -2.00 -3.91 -0.42
CA LEU A 51 -0.68 -3.65 -0.99
C LEU A 51 0.39 -3.82 0.10
N PRO A 52 1.59 -4.29 -0.25
CA PRO A 52 2.74 -4.23 0.65
C PRO A 52 2.96 -2.79 1.14
N GLY A 53 3.31 -2.64 2.41
CA GLY A 53 3.55 -1.35 3.01
C GLY A 53 3.04 -1.21 4.44
N GLY A 54 3.61 -0.23 5.13
CA GLY A 54 3.37 0.04 6.53
C GLY A 54 3.70 1.48 6.91
N GLY A 55 4.25 1.68 8.10
CA GLY A 55 4.50 3.00 8.68
C GLY A 55 5.78 3.62 8.13
N ILE A 56 5.84 4.95 8.10
CA ILE A 56 7.08 5.68 7.84
C ILE A 56 7.71 6.08 9.17
N ASP A 57 8.95 5.69 9.39
CA ASP A 57 9.69 6.01 10.61
C ASP A 57 10.15 7.48 10.65
N PRO A 58 10.42 8.05 11.84
CA PRO A 58 10.91 9.42 11.96
C PRO A 58 12.20 9.66 11.15
N GLY A 59 12.10 10.53 10.14
CA GLY A 59 13.23 10.86 9.25
C GLY A 59 13.42 9.88 8.08
N GLU A 60 12.59 8.84 7.97
CA GLU A 60 12.58 7.91 6.86
C GLU A 60 11.90 8.55 5.64
N GLN A 61 12.49 8.38 4.45
CA GLN A 61 11.86 8.80 3.19
C GLN A 61 10.73 7.84 2.82
N HIS A 62 9.67 8.34 2.22
CA HIS A 62 8.49 7.55 1.87
C HIS A 62 8.83 6.33 0.98
N GLU A 63 9.68 6.54 -0.02
CA GLU A 63 10.16 5.48 -0.90
C GLU A 63 10.95 4.43 -0.13
N MET A 64 11.77 4.84 0.85
CA MET A 64 12.55 3.90 1.66
C MET A 64 11.67 3.04 2.55
N ALA A 65 10.61 3.63 3.13
CA ALA A 65 9.61 2.88 3.88
C ALA A 65 8.90 1.85 2.98
N ALA A 66 8.50 2.24 1.77
CA ALA A 66 7.91 1.33 0.79
C ALA A 66 8.85 0.16 0.41
N LEU A 67 10.15 0.43 0.22
CA LEU A 67 11.15 -0.61 -0.06
C LEU A 67 11.35 -1.56 1.12
N ARG A 68 11.47 -1.02 2.34
CA ARG A 68 11.64 -1.81 3.58
C ARG A 68 10.46 -2.75 3.79
N GLU A 69 9.23 -2.21 3.75
CA GLU A 69 8.02 -2.97 3.98
C GLU A 69 7.79 -4.05 2.91
N MET A 70 8.14 -3.77 1.65
CA MET A 70 8.12 -4.79 0.60
C MET A 70 9.04 -5.98 0.95
N GLN A 71 10.25 -5.68 1.41
CA GLN A 71 11.20 -6.71 1.81
C GLN A 71 10.73 -7.46 3.06
N GLU A 72 10.20 -6.76 4.07
CA GLU A 72 9.72 -7.37 5.32
C GLU A 72 8.51 -8.27 5.06
N GLU A 73 7.52 -7.83 4.30
CA GLU A 73 6.27 -8.55 4.12
C GLU A 73 6.33 -9.65 3.06
N THR A 74 7.21 -9.52 2.06
CA THR A 74 7.28 -10.47 0.94
C THR A 74 8.65 -11.10 0.73
N GLY A 75 9.72 -10.57 1.32
CA GLY A 75 11.10 -10.94 0.98
C GLY A 75 11.60 -10.34 -0.34
N GLY A 76 10.78 -9.52 -1.00
CA GLY A 76 11.07 -9.00 -2.34
C GLY A 76 11.93 -7.74 -2.29
N ILE A 77 12.96 -7.68 -3.14
CA ILE A 77 13.75 -6.48 -3.40
C ILE A 77 13.18 -5.82 -4.65
N VAL A 78 12.86 -4.53 -4.55
CA VAL A 78 12.25 -3.77 -5.64
C VAL A 78 13.00 -2.47 -5.89
N LYS A 79 12.79 -1.88 -7.06
CA LYS A 79 13.31 -0.58 -7.45
C LYS A 79 12.15 0.34 -7.78
N ILE A 80 12.03 1.47 -7.08
CA ILE A 80 10.99 2.47 -7.37
C ILE A 80 11.16 3.04 -8.77
N ARG A 81 10.04 3.19 -9.49
CA ARG A 81 9.94 3.94 -10.74
C ARG A 81 9.88 5.44 -10.42
N SER A 82 11.06 6.06 -10.36
CA SER A 82 11.23 7.44 -9.88
C SER A 82 10.63 8.50 -10.81
N ASP A 83 10.45 8.17 -12.08
CA ASP A 83 9.77 8.97 -13.11
C ASP A 83 8.29 9.21 -12.78
N LEU A 84 7.61 8.19 -12.23
CA LEU A 84 6.20 8.30 -11.83
C LEU A 84 5.99 9.10 -10.53
N GLY A 85 7.02 9.18 -9.68
CA GLY A 85 6.91 9.75 -8.35
C GLY A 85 5.85 9.07 -7.48
N CYS A 86 5.23 9.82 -6.58
CA CYS A 86 4.08 9.36 -5.81
C CYS A 86 2.83 9.38 -6.69
N VAL A 87 2.29 8.22 -7.03
CA VAL A 87 1.16 8.12 -7.96
C VAL A 87 -0.17 8.48 -7.32
N ALA A 88 -0.34 8.20 -6.03
CA ALA A 88 -1.60 8.39 -5.32
C ALA A 88 -1.38 8.66 -3.83
N THR A 89 -2.32 9.37 -3.20
CA THR A 89 -2.33 9.60 -1.75
C THR A 89 -3.74 9.40 -1.17
N THR A 90 -3.83 8.97 0.08
CA THR A 90 -5.10 8.98 0.84
C THR A 90 -4.92 9.66 2.18
N GLU A 91 -6.01 10.27 2.65
CA GLU A 91 -6.15 10.86 3.98
C GLU A 91 -7.28 10.12 4.72
N GLU A 92 -6.92 9.34 5.73
CA GLU A 92 -7.83 8.43 6.42
C GLU A 92 -8.12 8.92 7.84
N TYR A 93 -9.42 9.00 8.20
CA TYR A 93 -9.87 9.30 9.56
C TYR A 93 -10.61 8.09 10.14
N ARG A 94 -9.96 7.34 11.03
CA ARG A 94 -10.51 6.08 11.59
C ARG A 94 -10.24 6.00 13.09
N ASN A 95 -11.31 5.88 13.89
CA ASN A 95 -11.23 5.92 15.35
C ASN A 95 -10.44 7.16 15.83
N ASP A 96 -9.37 6.98 16.59
CA ASP A 96 -8.45 8.03 17.06
C ASP A 96 -7.19 8.17 16.18
N LEU A 97 -7.18 7.60 14.97
CA LEU A 97 -6.06 7.66 14.03
C LEU A 97 -6.37 8.56 12.83
N HIS A 98 -5.47 9.48 12.53
CA HIS A 98 -5.40 10.22 11.27
C HIS A 98 -4.17 9.75 10.51
N GLN A 99 -4.38 9.22 9.30
CA GLN A 99 -3.32 8.61 8.52
C GLN A 99 -3.21 9.19 7.11
N MET A 100 -2.01 9.62 6.77
CA MET A 100 -1.62 9.90 5.38
C MET A 100 -0.92 8.67 4.79
N SER A 101 -1.41 8.17 3.66
CA SER A 101 -0.76 7.08 2.91
C SER A 101 -0.27 7.56 1.55
N TYR A 102 0.95 7.17 1.18
CA TYR A 102 1.60 7.52 -0.09
C TYR A 102 1.87 6.25 -0.90
N CYS A 103 1.46 6.22 -2.17
CA CYS A 103 1.62 5.04 -3.03
C CYS A 103 2.68 5.27 -4.11
N TYR A 104 3.55 4.28 -4.28
CA TYR A 104 4.62 4.26 -5.28
C TYR A 104 4.53 3.02 -6.15
N VAL A 105 5.07 3.10 -7.36
CA VAL A 105 5.20 1.97 -8.28
C VAL A 105 6.66 1.52 -8.32
N ALA A 106 6.88 0.22 -8.35
CA ALA A 106 8.21 -0.36 -8.37
C ALA A 106 8.29 -1.57 -9.30
N ASP A 107 9.51 -1.91 -9.71
CA ASP A 107 9.83 -3.15 -10.40
C ASP A 107 10.58 -4.09 -9.47
N VAL A 108 10.20 -5.37 -9.49
CA VAL A 108 10.87 -6.41 -8.72
C VAL A 108 12.23 -6.70 -9.33
N VAL A 109 13.24 -6.64 -8.48
CA VAL A 109 14.63 -6.96 -8.81
C VAL A 109 14.94 -8.41 -8.41
N ASP A 110 14.43 -8.84 -7.25
CA ASP A 110 14.63 -10.18 -6.70
C ASP A 110 13.43 -10.55 -5.80
N ASP A 111 12.87 -11.75 -5.97
CA ASP A 111 11.78 -12.30 -5.15
C ASP A 111 12.15 -13.64 -4.51
N SER A 112 13.44 -14.00 -4.50
CA SER A 112 13.94 -15.24 -3.88
C SER A 112 14.08 -15.18 -2.36
N GLY A 113 13.88 -13.99 -1.77
CA GLY A 113 13.91 -13.78 -0.34
C GLY A 113 12.74 -14.41 0.41
N SER A 114 12.76 -14.27 1.73
CA SER A 114 11.68 -14.74 2.60
C SER A 114 11.16 -13.58 3.46
N PRO A 115 9.84 -13.52 3.75
CA PRO A 115 9.28 -12.51 4.64
C PRO A 115 9.93 -12.54 6.03
N SER A 116 10.11 -11.36 6.61
CA SER A 116 10.51 -11.13 7.99
C SER A 116 9.38 -10.39 8.71
N LEU A 117 8.30 -11.12 8.98
CA LEU A 117 7.07 -10.59 9.57
C LEU A 117 7.22 -10.30 11.07
N THR A 118 6.53 -9.27 11.54
CA THR A 118 6.35 -9.00 12.97
C THR A 118 5.44 -10.04 13.63
N GLU A 119 5.45 -10.12 14.96
CA GLU A 119 4.58 -11.04 15.70
C GLU A 119 3.09 -10.84 15.38
N ASP A 120 2.64 -9.58 15.30
CA ASP A 120 1.25 -9.24 14.97
C ASP A 120 0.86 -9.72 13.57
N GLU A 121 1.76 -9.59 12.60
CA GLU A 121 1.54 -10.01 11.22
C GLU A 121 1.51 -11.53 11.06
N VAL A 122 2.39 -12.24 11.78
CA VAL A 122 2.34 -13.70 11.89
C VAL A 122 1.01 -14.12 12.53
N ASN A 123 0.57 -13.42 13.58
CA ASN A 123 -0.69 -13.68 14.27
C ASN A 123 -1.92 -13.40 13.38
N ASP A 124 -1.85 -12.41 12.49
CA ASP A 124 -2.85 -12.14 11.45
C ASP A 124 -2.79 -13.15 10.28
N GLY A 125 -1.78 -14.01 10.26
CA GLY A 125 -1.57 -15.00 9.21
C GLY A 125 -1.26 -14.34 7.88
N LEU A 126 -0.40 -13.31 7.88
CA LEU A 126 0.04 -12.64 6.66
C LEU A 126 0.79 -13.61 5.75
N GLY A 127 0.51 -13.48 4.46
CA GLY A 127 1.26 -14.10 3.37
C GLY A 127 1.08 -13.28 2.10
N HIS A 128 1.94 -13.48 1.11
CA HIS A 128 1.88 -12.72 -0.14
C HIS A 128 1.58 -13.61 -1.36
N LEU A 129 1.07 -12.97 -2.40
CA LEU A 129 0.66 -13.57 -3.67
C LEU A 129 1.12 -12.67 -4.82
N TRP A 130 1.46 -13.28 -5.97
CA TRP A 130 1.64 -12.58 -7.23
C TRP A 130 0.38 -12.69 -8.08
N LEU A 131 -0.35 -11.59 -8.25
CA LEU A 131 -1.62 -11.54 -8.96
C LEU A 131 -1.55 -10.60 -10.16
N SER A 132 -2.35 -10.83 -11.19
CA SER A 132 -2.59 -9.75 -12.16
C SER A 132 -3.31 -8.59 -11.46
N VAL A 133 -3.21 -7.37 -12.02
CA VAL A 133 -3.89 -6.21 -11.43
C VAL A 133 -5.40 -6.41 -11.35
N ASP A 134 -6.03 -6.97 -12.39
CA ASP A 134 -7.46 -7.29 -12.40
C ASP A 134 -7.85 -8.33 -11.35
N GLU A 135 -7.03 -9.36 -11.17
CA GLU A 135 -7.26 -10.38 -10.14
C GLU A 135 -7.10 -9.79 -8.73
N ALA A 136 -6.08 -8.97 -8.51
CA ALA A 136 -5.89 -8.26 -7.24
C ALA A 136 -7.10 -7.41 -6.88
N LYS A 137 -7.61 -6.60 -7.83
CA LYS A 137 -8.80 -5.78 -7.65
C LYS A 137 -10.04 -6.61 -7.37
N THR A 138 -10.23 -7.70 -8.10
CA THR A 138 -11.36 -8.62 -7.90
C THR A 138 -11.32 -9.22 -6.50
N ARG A 139 -10.18 -9.75 -6.08
CA ARG A 139 -10.03 -10.33 -4.72
C ARG A 139 -10.19 -9.31 -3.61
N MET A 140 -9.68 -8.09 -3.79
CA MET A 140 -9.91 -6.98 -2.84
C MET A 140 -11.40 -6.61 -2.78
N ALA A 141 -12.08 -6.50 -3.92
CA ALA A 141 -13.49 -6.13 -4.02
C ALA A 141 -14.42 -7.20 -3.42
N GLU A 142 -14.11 -8.47 -3.59
CA GLU A 142 -14.89 -9.59 -3.06
C GLU A 142 -14.56 -9.93 -1.60
N ALA A 143 -13.44 -9.44 -1.08
CA ALA A 143 -13.08 -9.65 0.32
C ALA A 143 -14.16 -9.09 1.26
N GLU A 144 -14.38 -9.81 2.35
CA GLU A 144 -15.30 -9.47 3.44
C GLU A 144 -14.47 -9.30 4.73
N PRO A 145 -13.86 -8.12 4.94
CA PRO A 145 -13.01 -7.90 6.08
C PRO A 145 -13.78 -8.02 7.39
N ARG A 146 -13.13 -8.56 8.43
CA ARG A 146 -13.74 -8.74 9.76
C ARG A 146 -13.71 -7.49 10.63
N SER A 147 -12.95 -6.48 10.23
CA SER A 147 -12.73 -5.25 10.98
C SER A 147 -12.97 -4.01 10.13
N GLU A 148 -13.27 -2.90 10.82
CA GLU A 148 -13.32 -1.58 10.19
C GLU A 148 -11.99 -1.23 9.51
N LEU A 149 -10.85 -1.59 10.12
CA LEU A 149 -9.54 -1.42 9.49
C LEU A 149 -9.48 -2.08 8.11
N GLY A 150 -9.93 -3.33 8.01
CA GLY A 150 -9.92 -4.04 6.74
C GLY A 150 -10.83 -3.41 5.67
N LEU A 151 -11.94 -2.77 6.05
CA LEU A 151 -12.78 -2.00 5.12
C LEU A 151 -12.07 -0.77 4.58
N TYR A 152 -11.35 -0.03 5.44
CA TYR A 152 -10.56 1.15 5.03
C TYR A 152 -9.40 0.74 4.13
N ILE A 153 -8.69 -0.34 4.48
CA ILE A 153 -7.61 -0.90 3.66
C ILE A 153 -8.13 -1.29 2.27
N LYS A 154 -9.27 -2.00 2.21
CA LYS A 154 -9.91 -2.40 0.96
C LYS A 154 -10.20 -1.19 0.07
N GLU A 155 -10.82 -0.15 0.61
CA GLU A 155 -11.13 1.06 -0.17
C GLU A 155 -9.87 1.78 -0.65
N ARG A 156 -8.87 1.93 0.24
CA ARG A 156 -7.60 2.60 -0.08
C ARG A 156 -6.83 1.88 -1.17
N ASP A 157 -6.64 0.58 -1.03
CA ASP A 157 -5.72 -0.16 -1.89
C ASP A 157 -6.32 -0.43 -3.28
N ILE A 158 -7.66 -0.54 -3.38
CA ILE A 158 -8.36 -0.52 -4.68
C ILE A 158 -8.13 0.84 -5.37
N TYR A 159 -8.31 1.95 -4.65
CA TYR A 159 -8.07 3.29 -5.18
C TYR A 159 -6.62 3.48 -5.67
N PHE A 160 -5.64 2.98 -4.91
CA PHE A 160 -4.24 3.03 -5.33
C PHE A 160 -3.94 2.22 -6.58
N LEU A 161 -4.54 1.04 -6.73
CA LEU A 161 -4.40 0.26 -7.97
C LEU A 161 -5.02 1.00 -9.16
N ASP A 162 -6.21 1.59 -9.01
CA ASP A 162 -6.86 2.37 -10.07
C ASP A 162 -5.99 3.54 -10.54
N GLU A 163 -5.44 4.31 -9.61
CA GLU A 163 -4.62 5.48 -9.92
C GLU A 163 -3.26 5.09 -10.54
N ALA A 164 -2.66 3.98 -10.11
CA ALA A 164 -1.40 3.50 -10.69
C ALA A 164 -1.59 3.07 -12.16
N ILE A 165 -2.67 2.34 -12.48
CA ILE A 165 -2.98 1.94 -13.87
C ILE A 165 -3.09 3.19 -14.75
N ARG A 166 -3.91 4.17 -14.31
CA ARG A 166 -4.13 5.42 -15.02
C ARG A 166 -2.82 6.15 -15.33
N ARG A 167 -1.92 6.24 -14.35
CA ARG A 167 -0.62 6.91 -14.49
C ARG A 167 0.33 6.16 -15.43
N THR A 168 0.36 4.83 -15.37
CA THR A 168 1.22 4.02 -16.25
C THR A 168 0.76 4.03 -17.71
N GLU A 169 -0.54 4.19 -17.95
CA GLU A 169 -1.11 4.34 -19.30
C GLU A 169 -0.84 5.74 -19.89
N GLU A 170 -0.88 6.79 -19.07
CA GLU A 170 -0.63 8.18 -19.49
C GLU A 170 0.81 8.45 -19.95
N GLU A 171 1.81 7.71 -19.44
CA GLU A 171 3.21 7.82 -19.91
C GLU A 171 3.50 7.01 -21.19
N SER A 172 2.59 6.11 -21.59
CA SER A 172 2.75 5.29 -22.80
C SER A 172 2.25 5.98 -24.08
N VAL A 173 1.80 7.25 -23.98
CA VAL A 173 1.19 8.05 -25.06
C VAL A 173 2.08 9.23 -25.47
#